data_AF-A0A352GMY2-F1
#
_entry.id   AF-A0A352GMY2-F1
#
_cell.length_a   1.000
_cell.length_b   1.000
_cell.length_c   1.000
_cell.angle_alpha   90.00
_cell.angle_beta   90.00
_cell.angle_gamma   90.00
#
_symmetry.space_group_name_H-M   'P 1'
#
loop_
_entity.id
_entity.type
_entity.pdbx_description
1 polymer ?
#
loop_
_entity_poly.entity_id
_entity_poly.type
_entity_poly.pdbx_seq_one_letter_code
_entity_poly.pdbx_strand_id
1 'polypeptide(L)'
;MTELVSTFQNVSLRGSDYTLFLTNERQDDTDLQKRLDRHFFDFGDQAGLPVRAVRARRVASAETFAEVREKEWPAPVRHLLTTTEHPFLIVVKNDFAAFDPRADDWRILWFTGARSPRNSIPALFNALQASLNRQEDILAFFDRIAADNPRTIYGDISSPARPQVHVNKRRAGRPGIMDPEFEVQEWVMEGLANGQMGDFSRGWQGRLVDALLAAKPGIREHFPRKKSVTDALRRAGIFQSIREHHRQG
;
A
#
# COMPACT_ATOMS: atom_id res chain seq x y z
N MET A 1 -10.15 -23.93 5.06
CA MET A 1 -11.08 -23.76 3.94
C MET A 1 -11.34 -22.28 3.70
N THR A 2 -11.30 -21.81 2.46
CA THR A 2 -11.68 -20.43 2.11
C THR A 2 -13.19 -20.27 2.03
N GLU A 3 -13.74 -19.22 2.63
CA GLU A 3 -15.18 -18.92 2.59
C GLU A 3 -15.51 -17.80 1.59
N LEU A 4 -16.58 -18.01 0.82
CA LEU A 4 -17.10 -17.02 -0.14
C LEU A 4 -18.39 -16.38 0.35
N VAL A 5 -18.33 -15.08 0.66
CA VAL A 5 -19.44 -14.35 1.28
C VAL A 5 -19.97 -13.22 0.41
N SER A 6 -21.23 -12.84 0.63
CA SER A 6 -21.82 -11.64 0.05
C SER A 6 -21.60 -10.39 0.90
N THR A 7 -21.24 -10.57 2.18
CA THR A 7 -21.03 -9.50 3.17
C THR A 7 -19.99 -9.97 4.19
N PHE A 8 -19.10 -9.06 4.60
CA PHE A 8 -18.16 -9.30 5.69
C PHE A 8 -18.81 -9.12 7.06
N GLN A 9 -19.88 -8.32 7.17
CA GLN A 9 -20.63 -8.12 8.42
C GLN A 9 -21.11 -9.45 9.05
N ASN A 10 -21.43 -10.46 8.25
CA ASN A 10 -21.92 -11.76 8.76
C ASN A 10 -20.81 -12.78 9.09
N VAL A 11 -19.55 -12.38 9.01
CA VAL A 11 -18.40 -13.25 9.24
C VAL A 11 -18.03 -13.22 10.72
N SER A 12 -18.08 -14.38 11.36
CA SER A 12 -17.59 -14.60 12.72
C SER A 12 -16.32 -15.45 12.75
N LEU A 13 -15.49 -15.33 13.78
CA LEU A 13 -14.22 -16.05 13.91
C LEU A 13 -14.40 -17.57 14.08
N ARG A 14 -15.52 -18.03 14.68
CA ARG A 14 -15.87 -19.45 14.91
C ARG A 14 -14.71 -20.31 15.43
N GLY A 15 -13.94 -19.79 16.39
CA GLY A 15 -12.80 -20.50 16.99
C GLY A 15 -11.46 -20.32 16.26
N SER A 16 -11.40 -19.43 15.26
CA SER A 16 -10.15 -18.92 14.69
C SER A 16 -9.64 -17.74 15.52
N ASP A 17 -8.32 -17.53 15.54
CA ASP A 17 -7.70 -16.38 16.21
C ASP A 17 -7.65 -15.14 15.28
N TYR A 18 -7.65 -15.37 13.96
CA TYR A 18 -7.60 -14.30 12.97
C TYR A 18 -8.54 -14.57 11.80
N THR A 19 -9.09 -13.50 11.23
CA THR A 19 -9.74 -13.54 9.91
C THR A 19 -8.96 -12.72 8.89
N LEU A 20 -8.74 -13.32 7.72
CA LEU A 20 -8.07 -12.76 6.57
C LEU A 20 -9.12 -12.44 5.50
N PHE A 21 -9.34 -11.16 5.23
CA PHE A 21 -10.30 -10.68 4.23
C PHE A 21 -9.60 -10.19 2.98
N LEU A 22 -9.77 -10.92 1.87
CA LEU A 22 -9.34 -10.46 0.55
C LEU A 22 -10.52 -9.77 -0.15
N THR A 23 -10.34 -8.52 -0.57
CA THR A 23 -11.36 -7.79 -1.33
C THR A 23 -10.74 -6.77 -2.30
N ASN A 24 -11.59 -6.24 -3.17
CA ASN A 24 -11.28 -5.21 -4.16
C ASN A 24 -12.56 -4.46 -4.56
N GLU A 25 -12.44 -3.19 -4.95
CA GLU A 25 -13.59 -2.39 -5.39
C GLU A 25 -14.09 -2.86 -6.77
N ARG A 26 -13.15 -3.15 -7.67
CA ARG A 26 -13.44 -3.49 -9.07
C ARG A 26 -13.54 -4.99 -9.31
N GLN A 27 -14.42 -5.39 -10.22
CA GLN A 27 -14.57 -6.80 -10.63
C GLN A 27 -13.67 -7.20 -11.81
N ASP A 28 -12.66 -6.39 -12.09
CA ASP A 28 -11.84 -6.53 -13.30
C ASP A 28 -11.00 -7.81 -13.22
N ASP A 29 -11.11 -8.62 -14.28
CA ASP A 29 -10.47 -9.93 -14.40
C ASP A 29 -8.99 -9.80 -14.80
N THR A 30 -8.24 -9.04 -14.00
CA THR A 30 -6.82 -8.80 -14.20
C THR A 30 -6.00 -10.06 -13.87
N ASP A 31 -4.84 -10.21 -14.50
CA ASP A 31 -3.88 -11.28 -14.16
C ASP A 31 -3.48 -11.25 -12.68
N LEU A 32 -3.46 -10.06 -12.09
CA LEU A 32 -3.23 -9.87 -10.66
C LEU A 32 -4.34 -10.53 -9.83
N GLN A 33 -5.61 -10.24 -10.15
CA GLN A 33 -6.76 -10.80 -9.44
C GLN A 33 -6.79 -12.33 -9.55
N LYS A 34 -6.58 -12.88 -10.76
CA LYS A 34 -6.51 -14.34 -10.97
C LYS A 34 -5.43 -15.01 -10.14
N ARG A 35 -4.26 -14.38 -10.04
CA ARG A 35 -3.14 -14.90 -9.24
C ARG A 35 -3.44 -14.82 -7.74
N LEU A 36 -4.04 -13.71 -7.29
CA LEU A 36 -4.47 -13.55 -5.90
C LEU A 36 -5.50 -14.59 -5.53
N ASP A 37 -6.56 -14.73 -6.32
CA ASP A 37 -7.63 -15.69 -6.05
C ASP A 37 -7.04 -17.10 -5.96
N ARG A 38 -6.29 -17.55 -6.97
CA ARG A 38 -5.69 -18.90 -6.95
C ARG A 38 -4.92 -19.19 -5.66
N HIS A 39 -3.96 -18.33 -5.31
CA HIS A 39 -3.10 -18.59 -4.17
C HIS A 39 -3.76 -18.31 -2.83
N PHE A 40 -4.75 -17.41 -2.78
CA PHE A 40 -5.55 -17.17 -1.57
C PHE A 40 -6.45 -18.36 -1.26
N PHE A 41 -7.07 -18.98 -2.28
CA PHE A 41 -7.86 -20.20 -2.10
C PHE A 41 -6.99 -21.36 -1.62
N ASP A 42 -5.86 -21.62 -2.29
CA ASP A 42 -4.91 -22.66 -1.92
C ASP A 42 -4.44 -22.48 -0.46
N PHE A 43 -4.09 -21.24 -0.09
CA PHE A 43 -3.72 -20.87 1.26
C PHE A 43 -4.86 -21.13 2.25
N GLY A 44 -6.05 -20.61 1.99
CA GLY A 44 -7.16 -20.70 2.94
C GLY A 44 -7.59 -22.15 3.18
N ASP A 45 -7.47 -23.03 2.18
CA ASP A 45 -7.74 -24.46 2.32
C ASP A 45 -6.70 -25.16 3.21
N GLN A 46 -5.44 -24.75 3.14
CA GLN A 46 -4.33 -25.29 3.93
C GLN A 46 -4.21 -24.68 5.33
N ALA A 47 -4.60 -23.42 5.50
CA ALA A 47 -4.38 -22.65 6.73
C ALA A 47 -5.10 -23.29 7.92
N GLY A 48 -6.35 -23.72 7.73
CA GLY A 48 -7.17 -24.29 8.82
C GLY A 48 -7.24 -23.38 10.05
N LEU A 49 -7.52 -23.93 11.22
CA LEU A 49 -7.31 -23.18 12.47
C LEU A 49 -5.81 -22.98 12.67
N PRO A 50 -5.33 -21.78 13.04
CA PRO A 50 -6.07 -20.67 13.69
C PRO A 50 -6.57 -19.55 12.76
N VAL A 51 -6.55 -19.71 11.43
CA VAL A 51 -6.88 -18.63 10.48
C VAL A 51 -8.10 -18.94 9.64
N ARG A 52 -9.03 -17.99 9.58
CA ARG A 52 -10.12 -18.02 8.62
C ARG A 52 -9.79 -17.16 7.40
N ALA A 53 -9.74 -17.76 6.22
CA ALA A 53 -9.61 -17.02 4.96
C ALA A 53 -11.00 -16.75 4.36
N VAL A 54 -11.30 -15.48 4.09
CA VAL A 54 -12.60 -15.02 3.60
C VAL A 54 -12.41 -14.14 2.37
N ARG A 55 -13.18 -14.43 1.33
CA ARG A 55 -13.20 -13.67 0.08
C ARG A 55 -14.63 -13.26 -0.23
N ALA A 56 -14.83 -12.01 -0.63
CA ALA A 56 -16.11 -11.59 -1.17
C ALA A 56 -16.38 -12.28 -2.51
N ARG A 57 -17.62 -12.73 -2.75
CA ARG A 57 -18.05 -13.20 -4.06
C ARG A 57 -17.85 -12.10 -5.09
N ARG A 58 -17.52 -12.47 -6.33
CA ARG A 58 -17.30 -11.50 -7.42
C ARG A 58 -18.47 -10.52 -7.55
N VAL A 59 -19.70 -11.03 -7.59
CA VAL A 59 -20.93 -10.22 -7.71
C VAL A 59 -21.18 -9.28 -6.53
N ALA A 60 -20.60 -9.56 -5.36
CA ALA A 60 -20.76 -8.77 -4.14
C ALA A 60 -19.50 -7.97 -3.78
N SER A 61 -18.45 -7.97 -4.61
CA SER A 61 -17.16 -7.38 -4.25
C SER A 61 -17.28 -5.88 -3.96
N ALA A 62 -18.04 -5.14 -4.77
CA ALA A 62 -18.28 -3.71 -4.53
C ALA A 62 -19.01 -3.43 -3.21
N GLU A 63 -20.04 -4.22 -2.87
CA GLU A 63 -20.81 -4.07 -1.64
C GLU A 63 -19.97 -4.42 -0.42
N THR A 64 -19.27 -5.56 -0.42
CA THR A 64 -18.33 -5.91 0.66
C THR A 64 -17.19 -4.91 0.82
N PHE A 65 -16.73 -4.29 -0.28
CA PHE A 65 -15.72 -3.24 -0.23
C PHE A 65 -16.27 -1.96 0.41
N ALA A 66 -17.54 -1.61 0.14
CA ALA A 66 -18.20 -0.49 0.81
C ALA A 66 -18.27 -0.71 2.33
N GLU A 67 -18.57 -1.93 2.78
CA GLU A 67 -18.56 -2.27 4.21
C GLU A 67 -17.17 -2.03 4.85
N VAL A 68 -16.09 -2.33 4.13
CA VAL A 68 -14.73 -1.97 4.57
C VAL A 68 -14.59 -0.46 4.66
N ARG A 69 -14.96 0.29 3.63
CA ARG A 69 -14.80 1.75 3.59
C ARG A 69 -15.59 2.50 4.68
N GLU A 70 -16.71 1.95 5.12
CA GLU A 70 -17.58 2.54 6.15
C GLU A 70 -16.98 2.47 7.56
N LYS A 71 -15.99 1.62 7.80
CA LYS A 71 -15.29 1.59 9.09
C LYS A 71 -14.50 2.88 9.33
N GLU A 72 -14.30 3.23 10.60
CA GLU A 72 -13.68 4.50 11.00
C GLU A 72 -12.15 4.56 10.84
N TRP A 73 -11.63 4.12 9.69
CA TRP A 73 -10.19 4.03 9.44
C TRP A 73 -9.43 5.32 9.74
N PRO A 74 -8.16 5.20 10.20
CA PRO A 74 -7.24 6.33 10.26
C PRO A 74 -7.10 7.04 8.91
N ALA A 75 -6.84 8.36 8.95
CA ALA A 75 -6.84 9.21 7.76
C ALA A 75 -5.96 8.69 6.59
N PRO A 76 -4.72 8.17 6.81
CA PRO A 76 -3.91 7.65 5.72
C PRO A 76 -4.54 6.43 5.03
N VAL A 77 -5.13 5.51 5.80
CA VAL A 77 -5.79 4.32 5.26
C VAL A 77 -7.10 4.67 4.58
N ARG A 78 -7.87 5.60 5.17
CA ARG A 78 -9.09 6.13 4.55
C ARG A 78 -8.79 6.75 3.19
N HIS A 79 -7.71 7.53 3.10
CA HIS A 79 -7.28 8.11 1.82
C HIS A 79 -7.00 7.01 0.80
N LEU A 80 -6.17 6.01 1.15
CA LEU A 80 -5.85 4.90 0.25
C LEU A 80 -7.10 4.12 -0.19
N LEU A 81 -8.01 3.80 0.73
CA LEU A 81 -9.28 3.12 0.41
C LEU A 81 -10.18 3.92 -0.56
N THR A 82 -9.97 5.24 -0.67
CA THR A 82 -10.71 6.10 -1.60
C THR A 82 -9.97 6.39 -2.91
N THR A 83 -8.65 6.17 -2.96
CA THR A 83 -7.81 6.53 -4.11
C THR A 83 -7.18 5.32 -4.81
N THR A 84 -7.17 4.15 -4.18
CA THR A 84 -6.58 2.93 -4.73
C THR A 84 -7.66 1.97 -5.19
N GLU A 85 -7.48 1.45 -6.40
CA GLU A 85 -8.34 0.40 -6.96
C GLU A 85 -7.71 -0.99 -6.82
N HIS A 86 -6.53 -1.05 -6.19
CA HIS A 86 -5.78 -2.27 -6.03
C HIS A 86 -6.42 -3.19 -5.00
N PRO A 87 -6.44 -4.51 -5.26
CA PRO A 87 -6.86 -5.48 -4.25
C PRO A 87 -5.98 -5.37 -3.01
N PHE A 88 -6.56 -5.69 -1.86
CA PHE A 88 -5.85 -5.74 -0.60
C PHE A 88 -6.33 -6.89 0.28
N LEU A 89 -5.47 -7.29 1.22
CA LEU A 89 -5.75 -8.26 2.26
C LEU A 89 -5.78 -7.55 3.61
N ILE A 90 -6.87 -7.70 4.37
CA ILE A 90 -6.99 -7.21 5.75
C ILE A 90 -6.91 -8.40 6.70
N VAL A 91 -6.16 -8.25 7.79
CA VAL A 91 -6.11 -9.18 8.91
C VAL A 91 -6.67 -8.50 10.15
N VAL A 92 -7.61 -9.17 10.83
CA VAL A 92 -8.19 -8.72 12.10
C VAL A 92 -8.28 -9.87 13.10
N LYS A 93 -8.27 -9.54 14.39
CA LYS A 93 -8.47 -10.47 15.53
C LYS A 93 -9.92 -10.52 16.04
N ASN A 94 -10.82 -9.75 15.43
CA ASN A 94 -12.23 -9.64 15.81
C ASN A 94 -13.16 -10.00 14.65
N ASP A 95 -14.42 -10.30 14.98
CA ASP A 95 -15.50 -10.39 13.99
C ASP A 95 -15.60 -9.06 13.24
N PHE A 96 -15.79 -9.10 11.92
CA PHE A 96 -15.75 -7.88 11.11
C PHE A 96 -16.84 -6.88 11.50
N ALA A 97 -18.02 -7.35 11.92
CA ALA A 97 -19.09 -6.47 12.41
C ALA A 97 -18.66 -5.66 13.63
N ALA A 98 -18.03 -6.30 14.61
CA ALA A 98 -17.59 -5.68 15.86
C ALA A 98 -16.25 -4.94 15.74
N PHE A 99 -15.46 -5.24 14.70
CA PHE A 99 -14.14 -4.66 14.48
C PHE A 99 -14.18 -3.13 14.36
N ASP A 100 -13.35 -2.46 15.15
CA ASP A 100 -13.09 -1.02 15.11
C ASP A 100 -11.61 -0.75 14.77
N PRO A 101 -11.29 -0.20 13.58
CA PRO A 101 -9.91 0.06 13.17
C PRO A 101 -9.20 1.14 13.99
N ARG A 102 -9.87 1.85 14.90
CA ARG A 102 -9.24 2.81 15.82
C ARG A 102 -8.80 2.20 17.14
N ALA A 103 -9.46 1.12 17.55
CA ALA A 103 -9.25 0.49 18.86
C ALA A 103 -8.57 -0.88 18.76
N ASP A 104 -8.83 -1.61 17.67
CA ASP A 104 -8.37 -2.97 17.49
C ASP A 104 -7.05 -3.04 16.72
N ASP A 105 -6.32 -4.15 16.94
CA ASP A 105 -5.16 -4.47 16.15
C ASP A 105 -5.56 -5.08 14.79
N TRP A 106 -4.98 -4.56 13.73
CA TRP A 106 -5.20 -5.03 12.36
C TRP A 106 -3.98 -4.76 11.49
N ARG A 107 -3.93 -5.42 10.34
CA ARG A 107 -2.93 -5.14 9.29
C ARG A 107 -3.61 -5.17 7.93
N ILE A 108 -3.19 -4.30 7.03
CA ILE A 108 -3.62 -4.30 5.63
C ILE A 108 -2.39 -4.44 4.74
N LEU A 109 -2.52 -5.25 3.71
CA LEU A 109 -1.53 -5.44 2.66
C LEU A 109 -2.15 -5.12 1.30
N TRP A 110 -1.69 -4.04 0.66
CA TRP A 110 -2.12 -3.67 -0.69
C TRP A 110 -1.26 -4.36 -1.76
N PHE A 111 -1.92 -4.91 -2.77
CA PHE A 111 -1.26 -5.53 -3.92
C PHE A 111 -1.17 -4.53 -5.08
N THR A 112 -0.19 -3.63 -5.02
CA THR A 112 0.11 -2.72 -6.12
C THR A 112 0.95 -3.42 -7.19
N GLY A 113 0.77 -3.06 -8.46
CA GLY A 113 1.30 -3.78 -9.64
C GLY A 113 2.84 -3.85 -9.80
N ALA A 114 3.65 -3.57 -8.78
CA ALA A 114 5.10 -3.49 -8.89
C ALA A 114 5.83 -4.69 -8.27
N ARG A 115 6.24 -5.60 -9.15
CA ARG A 115 7.39 -6.53 -9.10
C ARG A 115 8.34 -6.36 -7.88
N SER A 116 8.10 -7.09 -6.80
CA SER A 116 9.19 -7.57 -5.95
C SER A 116 9.26 -9.10 -6.07
N PRO A 117 10.39 -9.68 -6.51
CA PRO A 117 10.55 -11.14 -6.61
C PRO A 117 10.33 -11.88 -5.28
N ARG A 118 10.60 -11.21 -4.15
CA ARG A 118 10.38 -11.76 -2.80
C ARG A 118 8.92 -11.65 -2.33
N ASN A 119 8.14 -10.75 -2.94
CA ASN A 119 6.71 -10.58 -2.68
C ASN A 119 5.89 -11.02 -3.88
N SER A 120 6.35 -12.04 -4.61
CA SER A 120 5.44 -12.74 -5.51
C SER A 120 4.29 -13.29 -4.67
N ILE A 121 3.04 -13.11 -5.12
CA ILE A 121 1.84 -13.61 -4.45
C ILE A 121 2.02 -15.04 -3.88
N PRO A 122 2.53 -16.03 -4.66
CA PRO A 122 2.79 -17.36 -4.10
C PRO A 122 3.82 -17.38 -2.97
N ALA A 123 4.92 -16.62 -3.08
CA ALA A 123 5.93 -16.57 -2.03
C ALA A 123 5.38 -15.99 -0.72
N LEU A 124 4.52 -14.96 -0.81
CA LEU A 124 3.83 -14.38 0.34
C LEU A 124 2.96 -15.42 1.06
N PHE A 125 2.08 -16.11 0.32
CA PHE A 125 1.17 -17.09 0.92
C PHE A 125 1.92 -18.31 1.46
N ASN A 126 2.99 -18.75 0.79
CA ASN A 126 3.88 -19.80 1.31
C ASN A 126 4.58 -19.37 2.61
N ALA A 127 5.04 -18.12 2.70
CA ALA A 127 5.68 -17.59 3.91
C ALA A 127 4.67 -17.44 5.06
N LEU A 128 3.43 -17.03 4.75
CA LEU A 128 2.34 -16.95 5.72
C LEU A 128 1.97 -18.34 6.25
N GLN A 129 1.83 -19.33 5.38
CA GLN A 129 1.58 -20.73 5.77
C GLN A 129 2.73 -21.27 6.64
N ALA A 130 3.98 -21.00 6.27
CA ALA A 130 5.12 -21.42 7.07
C ALA A 130 5.13 -20.75 8.46
N SER A 131 4.61 -19.53 8.58
CA SER A 131 4.49 -18.81 9.86
C SER A 131 3.38 -19.41 10.73
N LEU A 132 2.24 -19.78 10.13
CA LEU A 132 1.18 -20.52 10.81
C LEU A 132 1.64 -21.87 11.34
N ASN A 133 2.39 -22.63 10.53
CA ASN A 133 2.94 -23.92 10.95
C ASN A 133 3.92 -23.80 12.13
N ARG A 134 4.53 -22.62 12.31
CA ARG A 134 5.38 -22.29 13.47
C ARG A 134 4.61 -21.66 14.63
N GLN A 135 3.28 -21.55 14.54
CA GLN A 135 2.42 -20.89 15.52
C GLN A 135 2.84 -19.43 15.79
N GLU A 136 3.30 -18.75 14.75
CA GLU A 136 3.68 -17.35 14.84
C GLU A 136 2.44 -16.44 14.85
N ASP A 137 2.46 -15.36 15.64
CA ASP A 137 1.40 -14.34 15.59
C ASP A 137 1.34 -13.73 14.19
N ILE A 138 0.14 -13.72 13.60
CA ILE A 138 -0.02 -13.32 12.20
C ILE A 138 0.17 -11.82 12.03
N LEU A 139 -0.19 -10.98 13.00
CA LEU A 139 0.09 -9.54 12.88
C LEU A 139 1.60 -9.28 12.90
N ALA A 140 2.34 -10.00 13.75
CA ALA A 140 3.81 -9.94 13.78
C ALA A 140 4.46 -10.39 12.46
N PHE A 141 3.88 -11.37 11.77
CA PHE A 141 4.31 -11.73 10.41
C PHE A 141 4.16 -10.55 9.44
N PHE A 142 3.03 -9.85 9.47
CA PHE A 142 2.79 -8.68 8.63
C PHE A 142 3.76 -7.53 8.99
N ASP A 143 4.05 -7.31 10.28
CA ASP A 143 5.02 -6.31 10.74
C ASP A 143 6.44 -6.57 10.21
N ARG A 144 6.86 -7.84 10.19
CA ARG A 144 8.16 -8.21 9.62
C ARG A 144 8.23 -7.96 8.11
N ILE A 145 7.17 -8.27 7.37
CA ILE A 145 7.13 -7.96 5.94
C ILE A 145 7.15 -6.44 5.71
N ALA A 146 6.48 -5.67 6.57
CA ALA A 146 6.54 -4.20 6.58
C ALA A 146 7.96 -3.68 6.75
N ALA A 147 8.67 -4.20 7.75
CA ALA A 147 10.05 -3.81 8.03
C ALA A 147 10.99 -4.12 6.85
N ASP A 148 10.80 -5.26 6.19
CA ASP A 148 11.62 -5.70 5.07
C ASP A 148 11.27 -5.01 3.74
N ASN A 149 10.06 -4.44 3.63
CA ASN A 149 9.61 -3.75 2.43
C ASN A 149 8.75 -2.51 2.76
N PRO A 150 9.38 -1.35 3.01
CA PRO A 150 8.70 -0.13 3.44
C PRO A 150 7.80 0.50 2.37
N ARG A 151 7.81 -0.03 1.13
CA ARG A 151 6.87 0.36 0.06
C ARG A 151 5.52 -0.33 0.19
N THR A 152 5.45 -1.34 1.05
CA THR A 152 4.19 -1.97 1.41
C THR A 152 3.56 -1.12 2.50
N ILE A 153 2.42 -0.53 2.21
CA ILE A 153 1.72 0.27 3.21
C ILE A 153 1.10 -0.70 4.21
N TYR A 154 1.38 -0.52 5.49
CA TYR A 154 0.74 -1.23 6.57
C TYR A 154 0.22 -0.17 7.54
N GLY A 155 -1.05 -0.26 7.94
CA GLY A 155 -1.54 0.55 9.03
C GLY A 155 -1.13 -0.09 10.35
N ASP A 156 -0.06 0.42 10.94
CA ASP A 156 0.23 0.28 12.36
C ASP A 156 0.22 1.69 12.96
N ILE A 157 -0.75 1.98 13.81
CA ILE A 157 -0.81 3.25 14.56
C ILE A 157 -0.92 2.96 16.07
N SER A 158 -0.52 1.77 16.51
CA SER A 158 -0.52 1.41 17.94
C SER A 158 0.61 2.10 18.73
N SER A 159 1.21 3.18 18.21
CA SER A 159 2.13 4.04 18.97
C SER A 159 1.97 5.53 18.64
N PRO A 160 1.74 6.40 19.63
CA PRO A 160 1.70 7.86 19.46
C PRO A 160 3.08 8.48 19.19
N ALA A 161 3.97 7.79 18.47
CA ALA A 161 5.30 8.25 18.14
C ALA A 161 5.48 8.28 16.62
N ARG A 162 5.28 9.49 16.06
CA ARG A 162 5.82 10.04 14.79
C ARG A 162 6.04 9.08 13.61
N PRO A 163 5.56 9.39 12.39
CA PRO A 163 5.98 8.66 11.19
C PRO A 163 7.51 8.77 11.05
N GLN A 164 8.21 7.68 11.36
CA GLN A 164 9.64 7.57 11.09
C GLN A 164 9.81 7.05 9.67
N VAL A 165 10.02 7.99 8.74
CA VAL A 165 10.65 7.68 7.46
C VAL A 165 12.06 7.21 7.76
N HIS A 166 12.27 5.89 7.79
CA HIS A 166 13.61 5.31 7.83
C HIS A 166 14.26 5.49 6.44
N VAL A 167 14.93 6.63 6.26
CA VAL A 167 15.84 6.85 5.13
C VAL A 167 17.03 5.91 5.31
N ASN A 168 17.04 4.84 4.52
CA ASN A 168 18.11 3.88 4.51
C ASN A 168 19.40 4.55 3.97
N LYS A 169 20.24 5.08 4.85
CA LYS A 169 21.53 5.73 4.51
C LYS A 169 22.63 4.74 4.07
N ARG A 170 22.31 3.47 3.80
CA ARG A 170 23.30 2.48 3.40
C ARG A 170 22.84 1.67 2.21
N ARG A 171 23.17 2.16 1.01
CA ARG A 171 23.65 1.37 -0.14
C ARG A 171 24.13 2.32 -1.24
N ALA A 172 25.25 2.98 -0.98
CA ALA A 172 26.13 3.42 -2.06
C ALA A 172 26.77 2.14 -2.64
N GLY A 173 26.46 1.80 -3.89
CA GLY A 173 27.14 0.74 -4.62
C GLY A 173 26.24 -0.37 -5.15
N ARG A 174 25.39 -0.05 -6.14
CA ARG A 174 25.30 -0.75 -7.44
C ARG A 174 24.28 -0.05 -8.34
N PRO A 175 24.61 0.23 -9.62
CA PRO A 175 23.75 0.98 -10.52
C PRO A 175 22.70 0.05 -11.13
N GLY A 176 21.46 0.14 -10.65
CA GLY A 176 20.30 -0.08 -11.50
C GLY A 176 19.90 1.28 -12.02
N ILE A 177 20.04 1.53 -13.32
CA ILE A 177 19.63 2.79 -13.95
C ILE A 177 18.11 2.85 -13.85
N MET A 178 17.61 3.54 -12.82
CA MET A 178 16.23 3.99 -12.75
C MET A 178 16.21 5.43 -13.27
N ASP A 179 15.23 5.74 -14.10
CA ASP A 179 15.09 7.07 -14.69
C ASP A 179 14.82 8.10 -13.57
N PRO A 180 15.73 9.04 -13.32
CA PRO A 180 15.57 10.01 -12.25
C PRO A 180 14.40 10.99 -12.49
N GLU A 181 13.81 11.03 -13.69
CA GLU A 181 12.53 11.71 -13.91
C GLU A 181 11.37 11.01 -13.18
N PHE A 182 11.38 9.68 -13.09
CA PHE A 182 10.31 8.91 -12.47
C PHE A 182 10.26 9.09 -10.94
N GLU A 183 11.43 9.12 -10.29
CA GLU A 183 11.55 9.36 -8.84
C GLU A 183 11.04 10.75 -8.43
N VAL A 184 11.29 11.74 -9.28
CA VAL A 184 10.77 13.10 -9.11
C VAL A 184 9.25 13.14 -9.28
N GLN A 185 8.68 12.42 -10.26
CA GLN A 185 7.24 12.39 -10.49
C GLN A 185 6.50 11.77 -9.30
N GLU A 186 7.00 10.63 -8.77
CA GLU A 186 6.41 9.95 -7.62
C GLU A 186 6.40 10.85 -6.37
N TRP A 187 7.51 11.54 -6.10
CA TRP A 187 7.63 12.45 -4.95
C TRP A 187 6.75 13.70 -5.07
N VAL A 188 6.61 14.25 -6.28
CA VAL A 188 5.72 15.39 -6.54
C VAL A 188 4.27 14.98 -6.35
N MET A 189 3.89 13.78 -6.79
CA MET A 189 2.54 13.24 -6.62
C MET A 189 2.22 12.94 -5.15
N GLU A 190 3.18 12.43 -4.39
CA GLU A 190 3.04 12.18 -2.94
C GLU A 190 2.88 13.49 -2.15
N GLY A 191 3.66 14.53 -2.48
CA GLY A 191 3.51 15.86 -1.87
C GLY A 191 2.18 16.54 -2.21
N LEU A 192 1.67 16.32 -3.43
CA LEU A 192 0.35 16.78 -3.89
C LEU A 192 -0.78 16.05 -3.16
N ALA A 193 -0.70 14.73 -3.04
CA ALA A 193 -1.71 13.89 -2.40
C ALA A 193 -1.88 14.23 -0.90
N ASN A 194 -0.78 14.60 -0.23
CA ASN A 194 -0.78 14.93 1.18
C ASN A 194 -1.19 16.39 1.52
N GLY A 195 -1.54 17.21 0.51
CA GLY A 195 -1.92 18.62 0.73
C GLY A 195 -0.79 19.51 1.29
N GLN A 196 0.45 19.04 1.23
CA GLN A 196 1.63 19.66 1.87
C GLN A 196 2.31 20.75 1.01
N MET A 197 1.59 21.30 0.03
CA MET A 197 2.15 22.28 -0.91
C MET A 197 2.54 23.63 -0.28
N GLY A 198 2.00 23.97 0.90
CA GLY A 198 2.21 25.27 1.56
C GLY A 198 3.46 25.36 2.44
N ASP A 199 3.83 24.26 3.13
CA ASP A 199 4.87 24.25 4.17
C ASP A 199 6.01 23.27 3.84
N PHE A 200 6.62 23.45 2.66
CA PHE A 200 7.80 22.69 2.29
C PHE A 200 8.99 23.11 3.15
N SER A 201 9.40 22.26 4.10
CA SER A 201 10.63 22.46 4.87
C SER A 201 11.85 22.60 3.93
N ARG A 202 12.77 23.52 4.24
CA ARG A 202 13.97 23.82 3.43
C ARG A 202 14.81 22.57 3.09
N GLY A 203 14.77 21.54 3.93
CA GLY A 203 15.50 20.29 3.71
C GLY A 203 14.95 19.44 2.57
N TRP A 204 13.64 19.48 2.33
CA TRP A 204 12.99 18.70 1.27
C TRP A 204 13.17 19.36 -0.12
N GLN A 205 13.07 20.70 -0.16
CA GLN A 205 13.32 21.49 -1.36
C GLN A 205 14.74 21.28 -1.91
N GLY A 206 15.75 21.20 -1.03
CA GLY A 206 17.12 20.92 -1.46
C GLY A 206 17.26 19.57 -2.17
N ARG A 207 16.68 18.50 -1.62
CA ARG A 207 16.80 17.15 -2.19
C ARG A 207 16.04 16.99 -3.51
N LEU A 208 14.85 17.57 -3.63
CA LEU A 208 14.08 17.54 -4.88
C LEU A 208 14.82 18.31 -5.98
N VAL A 209 15.40 19.47 -5.65
CA VAL A 209 16.22 20.27 -6.59
C VAL A 209 17.48 19.50 -6.98
N ASP A 210 18.17 18.86 -6.05
CA ASP A 210 19.37 18.06 -6.34
C ASP A 210 19.05 16.87 -7.25
N ALA A 211 17.95 16.15 -6.99
CA ALA A 211 17.49 15.04 -7.83
C ALA A 211 17.11 15.53 -9.25
N LEU A 212 16.42 16.67 -9.35
CA LEU A 212 16.05 17.28 -10.63
C LEU A 212 17.26 17.77 -11.42
N LEU A 213 18.26 18.35 -10.76
CA LEU A 213 19.50 18.78 -11.38
C LEU A 213 20.33 17.58 -11.85
N ALA A 214 20.29 16.47 -11.13
CA ALA A 214 20.91 15.22 -11.54
C ALA A 214 20.21 14.59 -12.75
N ALA A 215 18.87 14.65 -12.80
CA ALA A 215 18.06 14.14 -13.90
C ALA A 215 18.18 14.98 -15.17
N LYS A 216 18.10 16.31 -15.02
CA LYS A 216 18.06 17.29 -16.11
C LYS A 216 19.02 18.44 -15.81
N PRO A 217 20.32 18.32 -16.15
CA PRO A 217 21.31 19.36 -15.85
C PRO A 217 20.94 20.76 -16.39
N GLY A 218 20.20 20.82 -17.51
CA GLY A 218 19.71 22.08 -18.11
C GLY A 218 18.61 22.78 -17.31
N ILE A 219 17.95 22.11 -16.35
CA ILE A 219 16.89 22.72 -15.56
C ILE A 219 17.41 23.80 -14.60
N ARG A 220 18.73 23.83 -14.37
CA ARG A 220 19.41 24.78 -13.47
C ARG A 220 19.14 26.24 -13.83
N GLU A 221 18.94 26.53 -15.11
CA GLU A 221 18.61 27.88 -15.61
C GLU A 221 17.23 28.36 -15.14
N HIS A 222 16.34 27.44 -14.75
CA HIS A 222 15.00 27.73 -14.27
C HIS A 222 14.92 27.92 -12.74
N PHE A 223 16.01 27.71 -12.00
CA PHE A 223 16.10 27.90 -10.55
C PHE A 223 16.91 29.16 -10.19
N PRO A 224 16.38 30.39 -10.36
CA PRO A 224 17.05 31.59 -9.86
C PRO A 224 17.05 31.58 -8.32
N ARG A 225 18.17 31.99 -7.72
CA ARG A 225 18.53 31.91 -6.28
C ARG A 225 17.51 32.39 -5.24
N LYS A 226 16.34 32.93 -5.62
CA LYS A 226 15.32 33.50 -4.71
C LYS A 226 13.85 33.25 -5.12
N LYS A 227 13.53 32.28 -5.99
CA LYS A 227 12.13 31.96 -6.35
C LYS A 227 11.66 30.62 -5.78
N SER A 228 10.33 30.48 -5.59
CA SER A 228 9.72 29.25 -5.08
C SER A 228 10.03 28.07 -6.01
N VAL A 229 10.32 26.90 -5.44
CA VAL A 229 10.56 25.65 -6.19
C VAL A 229 9.36 25.33 -7.08
N THR A 230 8.14 25.58 -6.59
CA THR A 230 6.89 25.41 -7.33
C THR A 230 6.84 26.20 -8.62
N ASP A 231 7.30 27.47 -8.62
CA ASP A 231 7.36 28.30 -9.83
C ASP A 231 8.42 27.80 -10.81
N ALA A 232 9.55 27.32 -10.32
CA ALA A 232 10.61 26.74 -11.16
C ALA A 232 10.12 25.45 -11.85
N LEU A 233 9.45 24.56 -11.12
CA LEU A 233 8.86 23.33 -11.67
C LEU A 233 7.77 23.63 -12.71
N ARG A 234 6.96 24.66 -12.48
CA ARG A 234 5.94 25.11 -13.44
C ARG A 234 6.57 25.65 -14.72
N ARG A 235 7.63 26.46 -14.62
CA ARG A 235 8.35 27.00 -15.79
C ARG A 235 9.09 25.92 -16.57
N ALA A 236 9.59 24.89 -15.89
CA ALA A 236 10.22 23.74 -16.52
C ALA A 236 9.23 22.78 -17.20
N GLY A 237 7.92 23.09 -17.20
CA GLY A 237 6.90 22.26 -17.86
C GLY A 237 6.64 20.92 -17.18
N ILE A 238 7.21 20.66 -16.00
CA ILE A 238 7.16 19.35 -15.33
C ILE A 238 5.71 18.93 -15.02
N PHE A 239 4.90 19.85 -14.51
CA PHE A 239 3.49 19.56 -14.22
C PHE A 239 2.66 19.26 -15.48
N GLN A 240 3.04 19.84 -16.62
CA GLN A 240 2.37 19.58 -17.89
C GLN A 240 2.76 18.19 -18.41
N SER A 241 4.05 17.84 -18.35
CA SER A 241 4.53 16.51 -18.70
C SER A 241 3.89 15.40 -17.85
N ILE A 242 3.74 15.62 -16.54
CA ILE A 242 3.03 14.69 -15.64
C ILE A 242 1.57 14.52 -16.06
N ARG A 243 0.87 15.62 -16.37
CA ARG A 243 -0.53 15.58 -16.82
C ARG A 243 -0.71 14.89 -18.17
N GLU A 244 0.22 15.08 -19.10
CA GLU A 244 0.17 14.45 -20.42
C GLU A 244 0.46 12.95 -20.33
N HIS A 245 1.41 12.55 -19.48
CA HIS A 245 1.70 11.13 -19.24
C HIS A 245 0.51 10.39 -18.63
N HIS A 246 -0.20 11.01 -17.68
CA HIS A 246 -1.43 10.47 -17.10
C HIS A 246 -2.65 10.44 -18.03
N ARG A 247 -2.62 11.15 -19.17
CA ARG A 247 -3.69 11.09 -20.19
C ARG A 247 -3.44 10.00 -21.23
N GLN A 248 -2.23 9.44 -21.29
CA GLN A 248 -1.81 8.48 -22.31
C GLN A 248 -1.71 7.04 -21.78
N GLY A 249 -1.89 6.82 -20.48
CA GLY A 249 -1.99 5.50 -19.85
C GLY A 249 -3.35 5.30 -19.22
#